data_AF-A0ABD8B0H9-F1
#
_entry.id   AF-A0ABD8B0H9-F1
#
_cell.length_a   1.000
_cell.length_b   1.000
_cell.length_c   1.000
_cell.angle_alpha   90.00
_cell.angle_beta   90.00
_cell.angle_gamma   90.00
#
_symmetry.space_group_name_H-M   'P 1'
#
loop_
_entity.id
_entity.type
_entity.pdbx_description
1 polymer ?
#
loop_
_entity_poly.entity_id
_entity_poly.type
_entity_poly.pdbx_seq_one_letter_code
_entity_poly.pdbx_strand_id
1 'polypeptide(L)' 'MSEEAISASIERRKVDINATLEDQLVWLEEAGFRVADCMYKYLDFAVFYAQK' A
#
# COMPACT_ATOMS: atom_id res chain seq x y z
N MET A 1 -0.23 -21.46 -11.07
CA MET A 1 -1.46 -20.72 -10.70
C MET A 1 -2.52 -21.05 -11.73
N SER A 2 -3.80 -21.11 -11.37
CA SER A 2 -4.86 -21.34 -12.36
C SER A 2 -5.16 -20.05 -13.13
N GLU A 3 -5.72 -20.18 -14.34
CA GLU A 3 -6.10 -19.02 -15.17
C GLU A 3 -7.18 -18.16 -14.49
N GLU A 4 -8.08 -18.79 -13.74
CA GLU A 4 -9.12 -18.09 -12.98
C GLU A 4 -8.51 -17.21 -11.88
N ALA A 5 -7.48 -17.71 -11.18
CA ALA A 5 -6.79 -16.95 -10.14
C ALA A 5 -6.03 -15.74 -10.73
N ILE A 6 -5.47 -15.89 -11.93
CA ILE A 6 -4.80 -14.80 -12.65
C ILE A 6 -5.83 -13.74 -13.06
N SER A 7 -6.92 -14.16 -13.71
CA SER A 7 -7.99 -13.26 -14.17
C SER A 7 -8.62 -12.48 -13.02
N ALA A 8 -8.94 -13.15 -11.91
CA ALA A 8 -9.47 -12.49 -10.71
C ALA A 8 -8.49 -11.47 -10.11
N SER A 9 -7.18 -11.72 -10.18
CA SER A 9 -6.16 -10.77 -9.73
C SER A 9 -6.06 -9.54 -10.64
N ILE A 10 -6.19 -9.72 -11.96
CA ILE A 10 -6.19 -8.62 -12.93
C ILE A 10 -7.41 -7.71 -12.72
N GLU A 11 -8.60 -8.27 -12.53
CA GLU A 11 -9.82 -7.48 -12.33
C GLU A 11 -9.74 -6.62 -11.05
N ARG A 12 -9.19 -7.17 -9.95
CA ARG A 12 -8.99 -6.40 -8.71
C ARG A 12 -8.04 -5.23 -8.91
N ARG A 13 -6.94 -5.44 -9.62
CA ARG A 13 -5.94 -4.39 -9.88
C ARG A 13 -6.46 -3.20 -10.68
N LYS A 14 -7.60 -3.31 -11.37
CA LYS A 14 -8.20 -2.19 -12.10
C LYS A 14 -8.71 -1.06 -11.20
N VAL A 15 -9.02 -1.36 -9.94
CA VAL A 15 -9.50 -0.37 -8.96
C VAL A 15 -8.45 -0.04 -7.89
N ASP A 16 -7.26 -0.63 -8.00
CA ASP A 16 -6.16 -0.33 -7.09
C ASP A 16 -5.62 1.08 -7.34
N ILE A 17 -5.47 1.85 -6.26
CA ILE A 17 -4.79 3.14 -6.29
C ILE A 17 -3.34 2.88 -5.91
N ASN A 18 -2.50 2.67 -6.93
CA ASN A 18 -1.07 2.56 -6.72
C ASN A 18 -0.52 3.93 -6.32
N ALA A 19 0.20 3.97 -5.21
CA ALA A 19 0.85 5.17 -4.69
C ALA A 19 2.29 4.84 -4.32
N THR A 20 3.18 5.83 -4.38
CA THR A 20 4.55 5.65 -3.90
C THR A 20 4.57 5.43 -2.39
N LEU A 21 5.69 4.95 -1.86
CA LEU A 21 5.85 4.80 -0.42
C LEU A 21 5.74 6.17 0.26
N GLU A 22 6.31 7.19 -0.37
CA GLU A 22 6.32 8.58 0.09
C GLU A 22 4.90 9.16 0.14
N ASP A 23 4.08 8.95 -0.91
CA ASP A 23 2.67 9.39 -0.93
C ASP A 23 1.89 8.75 0.23
N GLN A 24 2.11 7.46 0.48
CA GLN A 24 1.42 6.73 1.54
C GLN A 24 1.82 7.21 2.94
N LEU A 25 3.07 7.63 3.14
CA LEU A 25 3.51 8.25 4.41
C LEU A 25 2.84 9.62 4.61
N VAL A 26 2.77 10.45 3.57
CA VAL A 26 2.08 11.74 3.62
C VAL A 26 0.61 11.56 3.99
N TRP A 27 -0.07 10.57 3.42
CA TRP A 27 -1.48 10.29 3.77
C TRP A 27 -1.67 9.91 5.24
N LEU A 28 -0.70 9.23 5.86
CA LEU A 28 -0.74 8.93 7.29
C LEU A 28 -0.58 10.21 8.12
N GLU A 29 0.34 11.10 7.74
CA GLU A 29 0.48 12.40 8.41
C GLU A 29 -0.79 13.25 8.28
N GLU A 30 -1.37 13.33 7.09
CA GLU A 30 -2.63 14.05 6.81
C GLU A 30 -3.83 13.46 7.56
N ALA A 31 -3.82 12.14 7.80
CA ALA A 31 -4.83 11.45 8.62
C ALA A 31 -4.65 11.70 10.13
N GLY A 32 -3.64 12.49 10.53
CA GLY A 32 -3.38 12.90 11.91
C GLY A 32 -2.50 11.94 12.70
N PHE A 33 -1.75 11.06 12.04
CA PHE A 33 -0.70 10.28 12.71
C PHE A 33 0.53 11.18 12.91
N ARG A 34 0.96 11.35 14.16
CA ARG A 34 2.12 12.20 14.52
C ARG A 34 3.45 11.54 14.19
N VAL A 35 3.47 10.22 14.14
CA VAL A 35 4.63 9.42 13.74
C VAL A 35 4.15 8.43 12.69
N ALA A 36 4.76 8.46 11.51
CA ALA A 36 4.55 7.49 10.44
C ALA A 36 5.92 7.09 9.87
N ASP A 37 6.17 5.79 9.74
CA ASP A 37 7.42 5.27 9.17
C ASP A 37 7.19 3.92 8.48
N CYS A 38 8.09 3.56 7.56
CA CYS A 38 8.09 2.28 6.87
C CYS A 38 9.05 1.30 7.55
N MET A 39 8.49 0.25 8.16
CA MET A 39 9.26 -0.77 8.88
C MET A 39 9.88 -1.81 7.94
N TYR A 40 9.26 -2.03 6.79
CA TYR A 40 9.69 -3.02 5.81
C TYR A 40 9.18 -2.64 4.42
N LYS A 41 10.02 -2.80 3.40
CA LYS A 41 9.64 -2.66 2.00
C LYS A 41 10.33 -3.70 1.13
N TYR A 42 9.58 -4.31 0.22
CA TYR A 42 10.09 -5.21 -0.80
C TYR A 42 9.17 -5.21 -2.02
N LEU A 43 9.69 -4.73 -3.16
CA LEU A 43 8.92 -4.54 -4.40
C LEU A 43 7.64 -3.73 -4.13
N ASP A 44 6.47 -4.29 -4.45
CA ASP A 44 5.17 -3.63 -4.33
C ASP A 44 4.52 -3.82 -2.94
N PHE A 45 5.28 -4.29 -1.94
CA PHE A 45 4.79 -4.53 -0.59
C PHE A 45 5.57 -3.70 0.44
N ALA A 46 4.83 -2.96 1.27
CA ALA A 46 5.38 -2.18 2.37
C ALA A 46 4.55 -2.37 3.65
N VAL A 47 5.22 -2.30 4.80
CA VAL A 47 4.60 -2.31 6.13
C VAL A 47 4.88 -0.98 6.81
N PHE A 48 3.83 -0.29 7.22
CA PHE A 48 3.92 0.99 7.90
C PHE A 48 3.64 0.84 9.39
N TYR A 49 4.40 1.59 10.19
CA TYR A 49 4.06 1.90 11.57
C TYR A 49 3.49 3.31 11.62
N ALA A 50 2.35 3.49 12.30
CA ALA A 50 1.76 4.80 12.49
C ALA A 50 1.18 4.94 13.90
N GLN A 51 1.51 6.05 14.58
CA GLN A 51 1.02 6.39 15.92
C GLN A 51 0.30 7.74 15.92
N LYS A 52 -0.89 7.77 16.51
CA LYS A 52 -1.69 9.00 16.68
C LYS A 52 -1.21 9.87 17.82
#